data_AF-A0A7C5V8T5-F1
#
_entry.id   AF-A0A7C5V8T5-F1
#
_cell.length_a   1.000
_cell.length_b   1.000
_cell.length_c   1.000
_cell.angle_alpha   90.00
_cell.angle_beta   90.00
_cell.angle_gamma   90.00
#
_symmetry.space_group_name_H-M   'P 1'
#
loop_
_entity.id
_entity.type
_entity.pdbx_description
1 polymer ?
#
loop_
_entity_poly.entity_id
_entity_poly.type
_entity_poly.pdbx_seq_one_letter_code
_entity_poly.pdbx_strand_id
1 'polypeptide(L)'
;YFSPHHRNYTRHSMAHNTLLVDGVGQAPHWSAQRGRITHFEADASRLIVVGETNEELYYGRLAWFIRRFEYVNARELVVCDDIEARDPLRFSILLHSMFPIHFENGTNTLRLVGKRYELRAVFETNVPIEAILTNTFPVQPGLVSRVLDDPEEYPQQFHLELRTVQAVTKWKPVLHATIQPLS
;
A
#
# COMPACT_ATOMS: atom_id res chain seq x y z
N TYR A 1 4.62 -15.69 -15.27
CA TYR A 1 5.78 -14.78 -15.50
C TYR A 1 5.81 -14.29 -16.95
N PHE A 2 6.38 -13.11 -17.22
CA PHE A 2 6.51 -12.47 -18.55
C PHE A 2 5.23 -12.03 -19.29
N SER A 3 4.04 -12.30 -18.76
CA SER A 3 2.78 -11.75 -19.29
C SER A 3 2.76 -10.21 -19.27
N PRO A 4 1.89 -9.56 -20.07
CA PRO A 4 1.67 -8.12 -19.97
C PRO A 4 1.31 -7.69 -18.54
N HIS A 5 0.43 -8.43 -17.85
CA HIS A 5 0.08 -8.19 -16.46
C HIS A 5 1.30 -8.24 -15.53
N HIS A 6 2.14 -9.28 -15.66
CA HIS A 6 3.37 -9.40 -14.88
C HIS A 6 4.35 -8.25 -15.16
N ARG A 7 4.56 -7.91 -16.43
CA ARG A 7 5.57 -6.91 -16.84
C ARG A 7 5.15 -5.48 -16.51
N ASN A 8 3.86 -5.16 -16.66
CA ASN A 8 3.35 -3.79 -16.66
C ASN A 8 2.45 -3.47 -15.45
N TYR A 9 2.15 -4.44 -14.60
CA TYR A 9 1.38 -4.23 -13.36
C TYR A 9 2.04 -4.87 -12.15
N THR A 10 2.16 -6.20 -12.08
CA THR A 10 2.58 -6.90 -10.84
C THR A 10 3.97 -6.50 -10.34
N ARG A 11 4.88 -6.08 -11.22
CA ARG A 11 6.24 -5.63 -10.87
C ARG A 11 6.34 -4.15 -10.45
N HIS A 12 5.24 -3.41 -10.54
CA HIS A 12 5.21 -1.98 -10.29
C HIS A 12 4.57 -1.71 -8.92
N SER A 13 4.97 -0.59 -8.30
CA SER A 13 4.43 -0.17 -6.99
C SER A 13 2.91 -0.06 -6.95
N MET A 14 2.26 0.19 -8.10
CA MET A 14 0.81 0.25 -8.23
C MET A 14 0.06 -1.07 -7.90
N ALA A 15 0.78 -2.18 -7.81
CA ALA A 15 0.25 -3.50 -7.42
C ALA A 15 0.57 -3.86 -5.96
N HIS A 16 1.09 -2.92 -5.17
CA HIS A 16 1.57 -3.15 -3.81
C HIS A 16 1.00 -2.12 -2.84
N ASN A 17 0.91 -2.51 -1.56
CA ASN A 17 0.43 -1.63 -0.50
C ASN A 17 1.49 -0.58 -0.12
N THR A 18 1.72 0.40 -0.99
CA THR A 18 2.84 1.35 -0.89
C THR A 18 2.44 2.73 -1.42
N LEU A 19 3.41 3.64 -1.40
CA LEU A 19 3.29 5.02 -1.84
C LEU A 19 3.44 5.17 -3.37
N LEU A 20 2.57 5.97 -3.97
CA LEU A 20 2.78 6.63 -5.27
C LEU A 20 2.99 8.14 -5.08
N VAL A 21 3.77 8.74 -5.99
CA VAL A 21 4.07 10.17 -6.04
C VAL A 21 3.63 10.70 -7.41
N ASP A 22 2.60 11.54 -7.45
CA ASP A 22 1.85 11.93 -8.67
C ASP A 22 1.50 10.73 -9.56
N GLY A 23 1.01 9.64 -8.95
CA GLY A 23 0.67 8.41 -9.66
C GLY A 23 1.87 7.57 -10.13
N VAL A 24 3.11 8.00 -9.84
CA VAL A 24 4.32 7.29 -10.23
C VAL A 24 4.88 6.50 -9.04
N GLY A 25 5.19 5.23 -9.29
CA GLY A 25 5.80 4.33 -8.31
C GLY A 25 7.32 4.44 -8.23
N GLN A 26 7.93 3.46 -7.58
CA GLN A 26 9.37 3.33 -7.43
C GLN A 26 10.05 3.06 -8.77
N ALA A 27 11.35 3.38 -8.84
CA ALA A 27 12.21 2.93 -9.91
C ALA A 27 12.15 1.41 -10.08
N PRO A 28 12.31 0.87 -11.30
CA PRO A 28 12.19 -0.55 -11.54
C PRO A 28 13.20 -1.37 -10.76
N HIS A 29 12.87 -2.63 -10.46
CA HIS A 29 13.69 -3.48 -9.58
C HIS A 29 15.13 -3.76 -10.04
N TRP A 30 15.44 -3.53 -11.33
CA TRP A 30 16.79 -3.70 -11.86
C TRP A 30 17.65 -2.45 -11.67
N SER A 31 17.09 -1.37 -11.11
CA SER A 31 17.87 -0.23 -10.64
C SER A 31 18.69 -0.64 -9.41
N ALA A 32 19.83 0.02 -9.21
CA ALA A 32 20.64 -0.14 -7.99
C ALA A 32 19.99 0.51 -6.76
N GLN A 33 18.86 1.19 -6.92
CA GLN A 33 18.17 1.94 -5.89
C GLN A 33 17.32 1.00 -5.04
N ARG A 34 17.43 1.10 -3.71
CA ARG A 34 16.80 0.15 -2.80
C ARG A 34 16.28 0.83 -1.55
N GLY A 35 15.23 0.25 -0.98
CA GLY A 35 14.89 0.44 0.42
C GLY A 35 15.79 -0.39 1.33
N ARG A 36 15.85 -0.03 2.60
CA ARG A 36 16.54 -0.77 3.66
C ARG A 36 15.71 -0.80 4.92
N ILE A 37 15.86 -1.86 5.72
CA ILE A 37 15.37 -1.89 7.09
C ILE A 37 16.41 -1.18 7.96
N THR A 38 16.02 -0.10 8.64
CA THR A 38 16.91 0.67 9.52
C THR A 38 16.73 0.34 10.98
N HIS A 39 15.60 -0.25 11.34
CA HIS A 39 15.34 -0.73 12.68
C HIS A 39 14.44 -1.97 12.66
N PHE A 40 14.76 -2.93 13.53
CA PHE A 40 13.98 -4.14 13.74
C PHE A 40 14.06 -4.51 15.22
N GLU A 41 12.89 -4.65 15.84
CA GLU A 41 12.74 -5.10 17.22
C GLU A 41 11.57 -6.08 17.29
N ALA A 42 11.75 -7.18 18.01
CA ALA A 42 10.71 -8.18 18.18
C ALA A 42 10.80 -8.82 19.57
N ASP A 43 9.67 -8.87 20.27
CA ASP A 43 9.45 -9.64 21.48
C ASP A 43 8.16 -10.48 21.38
N ALA A 44 7.74 -11.11 22.48
CA ALA A 44 6.57 -11.98 22.52
C ALA A 44 5.24 -11.28 22.22
N SER A 45 5.17 -9.97 22.42
CA SER A 45 3.96 -9.15 22.34
C SER A 45 4.03 -8.06 21.28
N ARG A 46 5.22 -7.71 20.79
CA ARG A 46 5.44 -6.56 19.93
C ARG A 46 6.47 -6.84 18.85
N LEU A 47 6.19 -6.34 17.65
CA LEU A 47 7.12 -6.30 16.51
C LEU A 47 7.17 -4.87 15.99
N ILE A 48 8.35 -4.30 15.84
CA ILE A 48 8.60 -3.00 15.23
C ILE A 48 9.55 -3.18 14.05
N VAL A 49 9.18 -2.66 12.89
CA VAL A 49 10.05 -2.62 11.71
C VAL A 49 10.01 -1.21 11.12
N VAL A 50 11.18 -0.62 10.90
CA VAL A 50 11.31 0.67 10.21
C VAL A 50 12.06 0.44 8.90
N GLY A 51 11.40 0.81 7.80
CA GLY A 51 11.97 0.85 6.47
C GLY A 51 12.18 2.28 6.00
N GLU A 52 13.28 2.51 5.30
CA GLU A 52 13.59 3.78 4.66
C GLU A 52 13.97 3.55 3.21
N THR A 53 13.67 4.52 2.35
CA THR A 53 14.10 4.51 0.95
C THR A 53 15.23 5.52 0.73
N ASN A 54 16.14 5.21 -0.19
CA ASN A 54 17.07 6.23 -0.67
C ASN A 54 16.33 7.31 -1.51
N GLU A 55 16.95 8.47 -1.67
CA GLU A 55 16.39 9.64 -2.37
C GLU A 55 16.05 9.33 -3.84
N GLU A 56 16.85 8.45 -4.44
CA GLU A 56 16.77 8.08 -5.85
C GLU A 56 15.55 7.18 -6.17
N LEU A 57 15.06 6.38 -5.22
CA LEU A 57 14.03 5.36 -5.47
C LEU A 57 12.74 5.91 -6.08
N TYR A 58 12.42 7.16 -5.79
CA TYR A 58 11.30 7.91 -6.38
C TYR A 58 11.81 9.00 -7.33
N TYR A 59 12.85 8.70 -8.10
CA TYR A 59 13.48 9.58 -9.10
C TYR A 59 13.96 10.91 -8.50
N GLY A 60 14.48 10.90 -7.28
CA GLY A 60 14.97 12.11 -6.60
C GLY A 60 13.88 13.03 -6.06
N ARG A 61 12.60 12.69 -6.23
CA ARG A 61 11.45 13.58 -5.90
C ARG A 61 11.19 13.69 -4.41
N LEU A 62 11.60 12.68 -3.64
CA LEU A 62 11.46 12.64 -2.19
C LEU A 62 12.78 13.06 -1.53
N ALA A 63 12.69 13.84 -0.47
CA ALA A 63 13.77 14.03 0.49
C ALA A 63 13.90 12.78 1.36
N TRP A 64 12.78 12.24 1.85
CA TRP A 64 12.74 10.92 2.48
C TRP A 64 11.35 10.31 2.43
N PHE A 65 11.32 8.98 2.55
CA PHE A 65 10.14 8.21 2.85
C PHE A 65 10.51 7.14 3.87
N ILE A 66 9.94 7.27 5.07
CA ILE A 66 10.11 6.34 6.18
C ILE A 66 8.76 5.68 6.44
N ARG A 67 8.75 4.35 6.52
CA ARG A 67 7.58 3.58 6.94
C ARG A 67 7.92 2.76 8.16
N ARG A 68 7.14 2.95 9.22
CA ARG A 68 7.21 2.18 10.45
C ARG A 68 5.99 1.28 10.56
N PHE A 69 6.23 -0.01 10.74
CA PHE A 69 5.23 -0.98 11.16
C PHE A 69 5.40 -1.26 12.64
N GLU A 70 4.29 -1.29 13.36
CA GLU A 70 4.21 -1.80 14.71
C GLU A 70 3.06 -2.80 14.78
N TYR A 71 3.36 -4.03 15.21
CA TYR A 71 2.37 -5.09 15.36
C TYR A 71 2.35 -5.55 16.81
N VAL A 72 1.19 -5.45 17.45
CA VAL A 72 1.02 -5.63 18.89
C VAL A 72 -0.01 -6.72 19.18
N ASN A 73 0.33 -7.61 20.11
CA ASN A 73 -0.52 -8.68 20.66
C ASN A 73 -1.22 -9.55 19.60
N ALA A 74 -0.58 -9.72 18.45
CA ALA A 74 -1.11 -10.44 17.30
C ALA A 74 -2.49 -9.92 16.80
N ARG A 75 -2.83 -8.66 17.06
CA ARG A 75 -4.16 -8.09 16.75
C ARG A 75 -4.12 -6.69 16.18
N GLU A 76 -3.20 -5.86 16.63
CA GLU A 76 -3.14 -4.46 16.25
C GLU A 76 -1.96 -4.23 15.32
N LEU A 77 -2.19 -3.61 14.17
CA LEU A 77 -1.18 -3.19 13.23
C LEU A 77 -1.27 -1.66 13.08
N VAL A 78 -0.19 -0.97 13.44
CA VAL A 78 -0.04 0.46 13.20
C VAL A 78 1.00 0.65 12.10
N VAL A 79 0.62 1.36 11.04
CA VAL A 79 1.55 1.76 9.96
C VAL A 79 1.66 3.27 9.95
N CYS A 80 2.83 3.79 10.29
CA CYS A 80 3.13 5.21 10.25
C CYS A 80 4.03 5.51 9.05
N ASP A 81 3.63 6.46 8.22
CA ASP A 81 4.47 6.98 7.15
C ASP A 81 4.95 8.39 7.51
N ASP A 82 6.21 8.68 7.22
CA ASP A 82 6.79 10.02 7.25
C ASP A 82 7.38 10.33 5.87
N ILE A 83 6.68 11.17 5.12
CA ILE A 83 6.96 11.48 3.73
C ILE A 83 7.31 12.96 3.61
N GLU A 84 8.48 13.25 3.07
CA GLU A 84 8.90 14.60 2.71
C GLU A 84 9.36 14.64 1.26
N ALA A 85 8.77 15.54 0.47
CA ALA A 85 9.12 15.80 -0.91
C ALA A 85 9.90 17.11 -1.06
N ARG A 86 10.69 17.20 -2.13
CA ARG A 86 11.47 18.41 -2.45
C ARG A 86 10.61 19.53 -3.01
N ASP A 87 9.54 19.14 -3.72
CA ASP A 87 8.53 20.04 -4.28
C ASP A 87 7.15 19.62 -3.78
N PRO A 88 6.10 20.48 -3.88
CA PRO A 88 4.74 20.05 -3.60
C PRO A 88 4.29 18.97 -4.59
N LEU A 89 3.91 17.79 -4.07
CA LEU A 89 3.49 16.63 -4.86
C LEU A 89 2.16 16.06 -4.35
N ARG A 90 1.38 15.37 -5.18
CA ARG A 90 0.26 14.56 -4.71
C ARG A 90 0.76 13.19 -4.30
N PHE A 91 0.33 12.73 -3.14
CA PHE A 91 0.69 11.41 -2.63
C PHE A 91 -0.51 10.49 -2.65
N SER A 92 -0.26 9.20 -2.90
CA SER A 92 -1.28 8.17 -2.78
C SER A 92 -0.77 6.97 -1.99
N ILE A 93 -1.52 6.53 -0.98
CA ILE A 93 -1.31 5.23 -0.34
C ILE A 93 -2.24 4.22 -1.00
N LEU A 94 -1.66 3.11 -1.47
CA LEU A 94 -2.40 2.00 -2.06
C LEU A 94 -2.66 0.92 -1.03
N LEU A 95 -3.86 0.35 -1.06
CA LEU A 95 -4.27 -0.81 -0.28
C LEU A 95 -5.00 -1.79 -1.19
N HIS A 96 -4.59 -3.05 -1.16
CA HIS A 96 -5.15 -4.12 -1.97
C HIS A 96 -5.68 -5.25 -1.11
N SER A 97 -6.75 -5.90 -1.58
CA SER A 97 -7.35 -7.03 -0.91
C SER A 97 -8.01 -8.00 -1.87
N MET A 98 -8.07 -9.27 -1.46
CA MET A 98 -8.88 -10.30 -2.10
C MET A 98 -10.36 -10.24 -1.70
N PHE A 99 -10.69 -9.43 -0.70
CA PHE A 99 -12.05 -9.23 -0.20
C PHE A 99 -12.51 -7.79 -0.49
N PRO A 100 -13.82 -7.52 -0.61
CA PRO A 100 -14.32 -6.17 -0.79
C PRO A 100 -13.83 -5.21 0.31
N ILE A 101 -13.28 -4.08 -0.11
CA ILE A 101 -12.87 -3.00 0.79
C ILE A 101 -14.04 -2.02 0.91
N HIS A 102 -14.53 -1.80 2.12
CA HIS A 102 -15.47 -0.74 2.42
C HIS A 102 -14.72 0.42 3.06
N PHE A 103 -14.79 1.60 2.47
CA PHE A 103 -14.17 2.82 3.01
C PHE A 103 -15.25 3.89 3.22
N GLU A 104 -15.25 4.51 4.39
CA GLU A 104 -16.16 5.60 4.76
C GLU A 104 -15.36 6.91 4.83
N ASN A 105 -15.67 7.84 3.92
CA ASN A 105 -14.91 9.09 3.77
C ASN A 105 -15.06 10.02 4.97
N GLY A 106 -16.22 10.04 5.64
CA GLY A 106 -16.46 10.96 6.76
C GLY A 106 -15.61 10.66 8.00
N THR A 107 -15.26 9.40 8.20
CA THR A 107 -14.52 8.89 9.37
C THR A 107 -13.15 8.33 9.01
N ASN A 108 -12.79 8.31 7.72
CA ASN A 108 -11.61 7.61 7.18
C ASN A 108 -11.49 6.16 7.69
N THR A 109 -12.62 5.48 7.84
CA THR A 109 -12.62 4.10 8.35
C THR A 109 -12.66 3.11 7.20
N LEU A 110 -11.79 2.11 7.28
CA LEU A 110 -11.72 0.97 6.40
C LEU A 110 -12.26 -0.27 7.10
N ARG A 111 -13.02 -1.09 6.35
CA ARG A 111 -13.51 -2.39 6.82
C ARG A 111 -13.33 -3.45 5.74
N LEU A 112 -12.82 -4.59 6.15
CA LEU A 112 -12.63 -5.78 5.33
C LEU A 112 -13.14 -7.01 6.08
N VAL A 113 -13.98 -7.83 5.45
CA VAL A 113 -14.44 -9.10 6.03
C VAL A 113 -13.86 -10.25 5.23
N GLY A 114 -12.94 -11.00 5.85
CA GLY A 114 -12.39 -12.21 5.29
C GLY A 114 -13.24 -13.44 5.62
N LYS A 115 -12.67 -14.64 5.40
CA LYS A 115 -13.36 -15.91 5.72
C LYS A 115 -13.42 -16.24 7.20
N ARG A 116 -12.42 -15.80 7.97
CA ARG A 116 -12.25 -16.14 9.41
C ARG A 116 -12.02 -14.92 10.29
N TYR A 117 -11.64 -13.80 9.69
CA TYR A 117 -11.27 -12.59 10.39
C TYR A 117 -11.88 -11.37 9.71
N GLU A 118 -12.14 -10.35 10.51
CA GLU A 118 -12.44 -9.00 10.06
C GLU A 118 -11.23 -8.11 10.36
N LEU A 119 -10.91 -7.21 9.42
CA LEU A 119 -10.01 -6.10 9.64
C LEU A 119 -10.83 -4.81 9.68
N ARG A 120 -10.65 -4.02 10.72
CA ARG A 120 -11.14 -2.64 10.83
C ARG A 120 -9.94 -1.73 10.93
N ALA A 121 -9.96 -0.61 10.24
CA ALA A 121 -8.90 0.37 10.37
C ALA A 121 -9.42 1.80 10.32
N VAL A 122 -8.65 2.70 10.93
CA VAL A 122 -8.80 4.15 10.80
C VAL A 122 -7.55 4.67 10.10
N PHE A 123 -7.74 5.50 9.08
CA PHE A 123 -6.66 6.19 8.39
C PHE A 123 -6.61 7.65 8.84
N GLU A 124 -5.67 7.94 9.74
CA GLU A 124 -5.41 9.28 10.25
C GLU A 124 -4.51 10.04 9.28
N THR A 125 -4.86 11.30 9.02
CA THR A 125 -4.11 12.16 8.10
C THR A 125 -4.24 13.61 8.51
N ASN A 126 -3.16 14.37 8.34
CA ASN A 126 -3.12 15.81 8.60
C ASN A 126 -3.56 16.66 7.38
N VAL A 127 -3.86 16.02 6.25
CA VAL A 127 -4.28 16.67 5.01
C VAL A 127 -5.55 16.02 4.46
N PRO A 128 -6.43 16.77 3.77
CA PRO A 128 -7.59 16.20 3.10
C PRO A 128 -7.20 15.16 2.06
N ILE A 129 -7.93 14.04 2.06
CA ILE A 129 -7.76 12.94 1.11
C ILE A 129 -9.06 12.64 0.38
N GLU A 130 -8.93 12.02 -0.78
CA GLU A 130 -10.01 11.35 -1.50
C GLU A 130 -9.72 9.84 -1.57
N ALA A 131 -10.78 9.04 -1.55
CA ALA A 131 -10.70 7.59 -1.71
C ALA A 131 -11.18 7.18 -3.09
N ILE A 132 -10.36 6.41 -3.81
CA ILE A 132 -10.67 5.87 -5.12
C ILE A 132 -10.68 4.36 -4.99
N LEU A 133 -11.86 3.76 -5.18
CA LEU A 133 -12.05 2.31 -5.07
C LEU A 133 -12.32 1.72 -6.45
N THR A 134 -11.61 0.66 -6.79
CA THR A 134 -11.84 -0.13 -8.01
C THR A 134 -11.62 -1.61 -7.75
N ASN A 135 -12.25 -2.45 -8.55
CA ASN A 135 -12.02 -3.90 -8.60
C ASN A 135 -11.49 -4.35 -9.97
N THR A 136 -11.00 -3.40 -10.76
CA THR A 136 -10.43 -3.64 -12.08
C THR A 136 -8.93 -3.41 -12.07
N PHE A 137 -8.22 -4.22 -12.85
CA PHE A 137 -6.80 -4.02 -13.10
C PHE A 137 -6.59 -3.05 -14.26
N PRO A 138 -5.62 -2.12 -14.16
CA PRO A 138 -5.17 -1.29 -15.27
C PRO A 138 -4.62 -2.12 -16.44
N VAL A 139 -3.99 -3.26 -16.12
CA VAL A 139 -3.58 -4.28 -17.11
C VAL A 139 -4.23 -5.58 -16.69
N GLN A 140 -5.20 -6.06 -17.45
CA GLN A 140 -5.95 -7.26 -17.09
C GLN A 140 -5.02 -8.48 -16.98
N PRO A 141 -5.17 -9.31 -15.93
CA PRO A 141 -4.56 -10.63 -15.94
C PRO A 141 -5.09 -11.39 -17.15
N GLY A 142 -4.17 -11.85 -17.98
CA GLY A 142 -4.47 -12.64 -19.16
C GLY A 142 -3.69 -13.92 -19.11
N LEU A 143 -4.34 -15.01 -19.54
CA LEU A 143 -3.66 -16.27 -19.77
C LEU A 143 -2.65 -16.07 -20.91
N VAL A 144 -1.38 -16.31 -20.63
CA VAL A 144 -0.32 -16.41 -21.64
C VAL A 144 -0.44 -17.75 -22.39
N SER A 145 -0.98 -18.76 -21.72
CA SER A 145 -1.31 -20.07 -22.26
C SER A 145 -2.63 -20.57 -21.70
N ARG A 146 -3.63 -20.82 -22.57
CA ARG A 146 -4.91 -21.45 -22.17
C ARG A 146 -4.77 -22.91 -21.69
N VAL A 147 -3.57 -23.50 -21.82
CA VAL A 147 -3.27 -24.89 -21.44
C VAL A 147 -2.58 -24.95 -20.08
N LEU A 148 -1.80 -23.92 -19.73
CA LEU A 148 -1.01 -23.90 -18.49
C LEU A 148 -1.58 -22.97 -17.42
N ASP A 149 -2.34 -21.96 -17.83
CA ASP A 149 -2.89 -20.97 -16.92
C ASP A 149 -4.36 -21.31 -16.63
N ASP A 150 -4.70 -21.41 -15.35
CA ASP A 150 -6.07 -21.63 -14.88
C ASP A 150 -6.74 -20.27 -14.61
N PRO A 151 -7.91 -19.96 -15.21
CA PRO A 151 -8.68 -18.76 -14.87
C PRO A 151 -8.98 -18.59 -13.37
N GLU A 152 -9.12 -19.69 -12.61
CA GLU A 152 -9.32 -19.64 -11.16
C GLU A 152 -8.10 -19.10 -10.40
N GLU A 153 -6.89 -19.11 -11.01
CA GLU A 153 -5.67 -18.51 -10.44
C GLU A 153 -5.68 -16.98 -10.46
N TYR A 154 -6.65 -16.33 -11.12
CA TYR A 154 -6.78 -14.88 -11.18
C TYR A 154 -8.03 -14.39 -10.42
N PRO A 155 -8.09 -14.60 -9.10
CA PRO A 155 -9.21 -14.14 -8.31
C PRO A 155 -9.34 -12.62 -8.38
N GLN A 156 -10.59 -12.14 -8.32
CA GLN A 156 -10.89 -10.71 -8.27
C GLN A 156 -10.15 -10.05 -7.11
N GLN A 157 -9.62 -8.86 -7.36
CA GLN A 157 -8.98 -8.02 -6.36
C GLN A 157 -9.70 -6.68 -6.24
N PHE A 158 -9.59 -6.09 -5.05
CA PHE A 158 -10.10 -4.78 -4.73
C PHE A 158 -8.92 -3.88 -4.40
N HIS A 159 -8.94 -2.68 -4.95
CA HIS A 159 -7.87 -1.70 -4.85
C HIS A 159 -8.46 -0.39 -4.34
N LEU A 160 -7.92 0.07 -3.22
CA LEU A 160 -8.21 1.38 -2.64
C LEU A 160 -6.96 2.25 -2.78
N GLU A 161 -7.13 3.42 -3.38
CA GLU A 161 -6.15 4.50 -3.40
C GLU A 161 -6.65 5.63 -2.49
N LEU A 162 -5.88 5.94 -1.44
CA LEU A 162 -6.09 7.11 -0.59
C LEU A 162 -5.13 8.21 -1.04
N ARG A 163 -5.66 9.25 -1.70
CA ARG A 163 -4.87 10.28 -2.38
C ARG A 163 -5.05 11.64 -1.74
N THR A 164 -3.97 12.40 -1.58
CA THR A 164 -4.06 13.79 -1.12
C THR A 164 -4.78 14.66 -2.15
N VAL A 165 -5.77 15.43 -1.71
CA VAL A 165 -6.58 16.28 -2.61
C VAL A 165 -5.75 17.39 -3.25
N GLN A 166 -4.75 17.86 -2.51
CA GLN A 166 -3.81 18.90 -2.94
C GLN A 166 -2.38 18.37 -2.94
N ALA A 167 -1.52 19.07 -3.68
CA ALA A 167 -0.08 18.84 -3.62
C ALA A 167 0.48 19.40 -2.30
N VAL A 168 1.29 18.61 -1.61
CA VAL A 168 1.92 18.98 -0.34
C VAL A 168 3.38 18.53 -0.33
N THR A 169 4.22 19.17 0.46
CA THR A 169 5.63 18.77 0.62
C THR A 169 5.80 17.75 1.75
N LYS A 170 4.87 17.67 2.69
CA LYS A 170 4.92 16.74 3.82
C LYS A 170 3.60 16.04 4.02
N TRP A 171 3.64 14.74 4.28
CA TRP A 171 2.47 13.96 4.65
C TRP A 171 2.86 12.89 5.67
N LYS A 172 2.11 12.82 6.77
CA LYS A 172 2.38 11.88 7.86
C LYS A 172 1.15 11.05 8.23
N PRO A 173 0.64 10.20 7.32
CA PRO A 173 -0.54 9.41 7.60
C PRO A 173 -0.21 8.26 8.55
N VAL A 174 -1.22 7.84 9.31
CA VAL A 174 -1.15 6.67 10.18
C VAL A 174 -2.36 5.77 9.93
N LEU A 175 -2.10 4.49 9.62
CA LEU A 175 -3.14 3.47 9.55
C LEU A 175 -3.16 2.68 10.87
N HIS A 176 -4.23 2.82 11.64
CA HIS A 176 -4.49 2.01 12.82
C HIS A 176 -5.44 0.89 12.45
N ALA A 177 -4.94 -0.34 12.37
CA ALA A 177 -5.73 -1.52 12.00
C ALA A 177 -5.85 -2.51 13.17
N THR A 178 -7.04 -3.07 13.35
CA THR A 178 -7.31 -4.16 14.28
C THR A 178 -7.86 -5.35 13.51
N ILE A 179 -7.33 -6.53 13.80
CA ILE A 179 -7.74 -7.81 13.24
C ILE A 179 -8.45 -8.60 14.34
N GLN A 180 -9.66 -9.04 14.06
CA GLN A 180 -10.46 -9.83 15.00
C GLN A 180 -11.08 -11.06 14.34
N PRO A 181 -11.19 -12.20 15.04
CA PRO A 181 -11.93 -13.35 14.52
C PRO A 181 -13.39 -12.99 14.25
N LEU A 182 -13.99 -13.64 13.26
CA LEU A 182 -15.44 -13.61 13.09
C LEU A 182 -16.08 -14.45 14.19
N SER A 183 -17.12 -13.90 14.82
CA SER A 183 -17.98 -14.60 15.78
C SER A 183 -18.81 -15.68 15.13
#